data_AF-A0A960Z8P7-F1
#
_entry.id   AF-A0A960Z8P7-F1
#
_cell.length_a   1.000
_cell.length_b   1.000
_cell.length_c   1.000
_cell.angle_alpha   90.00
_cell.angle_beta   90.00
_cell.angle_gamma   90.00
#
_symmetry.space_group_name_H-M   'P 1'
#
loop_
_entity.id
_entity.type
_entity.pdbx_description
1 polymer ?
#
loop_
_entity_poly.entity_id
_entity_poly.type
_entity_poly.pdbx_seq_one_letter_code
_entity_poly.pdbx_strand_id
1 'polypeptide(L)'
;MYKLKRAKKPDILQEKSKEWTEHLIEKRKTEPFYFYWHIHEGKPLNHIIQEPLLEMTRSHCAFCDGFFEQSPVTIEHFKPKSIFPELAYEWNNLFPCCYTCQQKSDDYKDLLLKPDELEYEYEKYFYNDYVTGEIVPNPKALVKDMARAEYTIKVYNLIAEGRNQGRKRYKKHFDRDIKPDIDDYPYRYFMK
;
A
#
# COMPACT_ATOMS: atom_id res chain seq x y z
N MET A 1 -4.38 -1.60 -7.62
CA MET A 1 -4.58 -1.26 -6.19
C MET A 1 -6.01 -0.76 -6.06
N TYR A 2 -6.70 -1.04 -4.97
CA TYR A 2 -8.04 -0.49 -4.77
C TYR A 2 -7.94 0.98 -4.37
N LYS A 3 -8.87 1.82 -4.82
CA LYS A 3 -8.85 3.25 -4.45
C LYS A 3 -9.13 3.38 -2.96
N LEU A 4 -8.27 4.09 -2.25
CA LEU A 4 -8.37 4.29 -0.80
C LEU A 4 -8.85 5.69 -0.48
N LYS A 5 -9.63 5.80 0.59
CA LYS A 5 -9.92 7.07 1.24
C LYS A 5 -9.12 7.16 2.52
N ARG A 6 -8.26 8.16 2.62
CA ARG A 6 -7.39 8.36 3.78
C ARG A 6 -8.24 8.67 5.02
N ALA A 7 -8.05 7.91 6.10
CA ALA A 7 -8.67 8.21 7.39
C ALA A 7 -8.03 9.44 8.06
N LYS A 8 -8.71 10.00 9.06
CA LYS A 8 -8.18 11.08 9.90
C LYS A 8 -6.81 10.68 10.45
N LYS A 9 -5.84 11.59 10.38
CA LYS A 9 -4.52 11.40 11.01
C LYS A 9 -4.71 11.13 12.50
N PRO A 10 -4.17 10.03 13.07
CA PRO A 10 -4.23 9.76 14.50
C PRO A 10 -3.66 10.92 15.31
N ASP A 11 -4.28 11.26 16.44
CA ASP A 11 -3.91 12.43 17.24
C ASP A 11 -2.45 12.36 17.71
N ILE A 12 -1.96 11.16 18.06
CA ILE A 12 -0.54 10.94 18.38
C ILE A 12 0.41 11.37 17.26
N LEU A 13 0.07 11.13 16.00
CA LEU A 13 0.89 11.59 14.88
C LEU A 13 0.70 13.09 14.65
N GLN A 14 -0.45 13.69 14.98
CA GLN A 14 -0.62 15.15 14.90
C GLN A 14 0.30 15.85 15.90
N GLU A 15 0.42 15.29 17.11
CA GLU A 15 1.21 15.85 18.20
C GLU A 15 2.71 15.59 18.04
N LYS A 16 3.08 14.36 17.65
CA LYS A 16 4.47 13.88 17.77
C LYS A 16 5.23 13.70 16.45
N SER A 17 4.57 13.70 15.29
CA SER A 17 5.28 13.40 14.03
C SER A 17 6.42 14.38 13.75
N LYS A 18 6.23 15.68 14.04
CA LYS A 18 7.26 16.70 13.88
C LYS A 18 8.48 16.42 14.77
N GLU A 19 8.26 16.25 16.07
CA GLU A 19 9.30 15.97 17.07
C GLU A 19 10.12 14.73 16.70
N TRP A 20 9.45 13.63 16.35
CA TRP A 20 10.12 12.37 16.01
C TRP A 20 10.85 12.42 14.67
N THR A 21 10.32 13.14 13.68
CA THR A 21 11.00 13.38 12.41
C THR A 21 12.26 14.22 12.61
N GLU A 22 12.20 15.31 13.39
CA GLU A 22 13.35 16.14 13.70
C GLU A 22 14.45 15.34 14.42
N HIS A 23 14.05 14.53 15.40
CA HIS A 23 14.98 13.65 16.11
C HIS A 23 15.66 12.61 15.18
N LEU A 24 14.91 11.99 14.26
CA LEU A 24 15.46 11.06 13.27
C LEU A 24 16.46 11.75 12.34
N ILE A 25 16.13 12.94 11.84
CA ILE A 25 16.99 13.72 10.95
C ILE A 25 18.28 14.15 11.67
N GLU A 26 18.18 14.59 12.94
CA GLU A 26 19.34 15.02 13.70
C GLU A 26 20.30 13.85 13.96
N LYS A 27 19.79 12.70 14.42
CA LYS A 27 20.61 11.50 14.62
C LYS A 27 21.34 11.06 13.36
N ARG A 28 20.69 11.15 12.19
CA ARG A 28 21.27 10.77 10.90
C ARG A 28 22.50 11.61 10.51
N LYS A 29 22.66 12.82 11.08
CA LYS A 29 23.85 13.66 10.82
C LYS A 29 25.11 13.10 11.46
N THR A 30 24.95 12.37 12.58
CA THR A 30 26.07 11.89 13.41
C THR A 30 26.20 10.37 13.40
N GLU A 31 25.15 9.63 13.03
CA GLU A 31 25.07 8.17 13.10
C GLU A 31 24.61 7.56 11.76
N PRO A 32 24.98 6.30 11.45
CA PRO A 32 24.39 5.55 10.34
C PRO A 32 22.87 5.54 10.43
N PHE A 33 22.19 5.57 9.28
CA PHE A 33 20.73 5.61 9.25
C PHE A 33 20.13 4.36 9.89
N TYR A 34 19.39 4.56 10.98
CA TYR A 34 18.62 3.53 11.65
C TYR A 34 17.24 4.09 12.01
N PHE A 35 16.19 3.44 11.51
CA PHE A 35 14.82 3.80 11.82
C PHE A 35 14.26 2.85 12.87
N TYR A 36 13.53 3.42 13.83
CA TYR A 36 12.78 2.67 14.82
C TYR A 36 11.43 3.35 15.03
N TRP A 37 10.41 2.58 15.39
CA TRP A 37 9.13 3.14 15.80
C TRP A 37 9.25 3.65 17.24
N HIS A 38 8.95 4.93 17.49
CA HIS A 38 8.95 5.48 18.85
C HIS A 38 7.95 4.72 19.74
N ILE A 39 8.29 4.59 21.01
CA ILE A 39 7.39 4.02 22.02
C ILE A 39 6.55 5.16 22.62
N HIS A 40 5.24 4.96 22.66
CA HIS A 40 4.29 5.85 23.31
C HIS A 40 3.41 5.03 24.25
N GLU A 41 3.35 5.41 25.52
CA GLU A 41 2.58 4.71 26.56
C GLU A 41 2.85 3.19 26.61
N GLY A 42 4.12 2.81 26.48
CA GLY A 42 4.54 1.40 26.52
C GLY A 42 4.27 0.59 25.25
N LYS A 43 3.73 1.20 24.18
CA LYS A 43 3.48 0.54 22.89
C LYS A 43 4.30 1.19 21.77
N PRO A 44 4.90 0.41 20.86
CA PRO A 44 5.49 0.93 19.64
C PRO A 44 4.44 1.65 18.77
N LEU A 45 4.81 2.78 18.18
CA LEU A 45 3.93 3.61 17.35
C LEU A 45 3.27 2.82 16.22
N ASN A 46 4.01 1.91 15.56
CA ASN A 46 3.44 1.08 14.51
C ASN A 46 2.26 0.23 14.99
N HIS A 47 2.26 -0.24 16.24
CA HIS A 47 1.13 -0.98 16.79
C HIS A 47 -0.06 -0.07 17.07
N ILE A 48 0.19 1.18 17.49
CA ILE A 48 -0.87 2.18 17.74
C ILE A 48 -1.57 2.58 16.44
N ILE A 49 -0.81 2.80 15.37
CA ILE A 49 -1.37 3.29 14.10
C ILE A 49 -1.79 2.17 13.14
N GLN A 50 -1.50 0.90 13.45
CA GLN A 50 -1.87 -0.22 12.59
C GLN A 50 -3.39 -0.37 12.47
N GLU A 51 -4.13 -0.25 13.57
CA GLU A 51 -5.58 -0.37 13.57
C GLU A 51 -6.29 0.66 12.66
N PRO A 52 -6.05 1.98 12.79
CA PRO A 52 -6.67 2.95 11.88
C PRO A 52 -6.23 2.79 10.42
N LEU A 53 -5.01 2.28 10.18
CA LEU A 53 -4.55 1.93 8.83
C LEU A 53 -5.35 0.76 8.26
N LEU A 54 -5.58 -0.30 9.04
CA LEU A 54 -6.37 -1.45 8.61
C LEU A 54 -7.84 -1.09 8.40
N GLU A 55 -8.41 -0.23 9.24
CA GLU A 55 -9.80 0.22 9.10
C GLU A 55 -10.03 0.90 7.75
N MET A 56 -9.14 1.82 7.33
CA MET A 56 -9.28 2.54 6.06
C MET A 56 -9.12 1.64 4.82
N THR A 57 -8.53 0.45 4.97
CA THR A 57 -8.38 -0.52 3.87
C THR A 57 -9.31 -1.71 3.99
N ARG A 58 -10.18 -1.76 5.01
CA ARG A 58 -11.01 -2.94 5.33
C ARG A 58 -10.17 -4.19 5.53
N SER A 59 -9.05 -4.08 6.24
CA SER A 59 -8.11 -5.17 6.48
C SER A 59 -7.50 -5.79 5.21
N HIS A 60 -7.37 -5.00 4.15
CA HIS A 60 -6.62 -5.37 2.93
C HIS A 60 -5.26 -4.67 2.88
N CYS A 61 -4.29 -5.28 2.22
CA CYS A 61 -3.05 -4.63 1.85
C CYS A 61 -3.33 -3.45 0.90
N ALA A 62 -2.79 -2.26 1.19
CA ALA A 62 -3.05 -1.07 0.39
C ALA A 62 -2.63 -1.17 -1.08
N PHE A 63 -1.70 -2.07 -1.41
CA PHE A 63 -1.11 -2.18 -2.76
C PHE A 63 -1.68 -3.36 -3.54
N CYS A 64 -1.47 -4.60 -3.07
CA CYS A 64 -2.02 -5.76 -3.78
C CYS A 64 -3.51 -5.97 -3.54
N ASP A 65 -4.10 -5.32 -2.52
CA ASP A 65 -5.49 -5.50 -2.06
C ASP A 65 -5.82 -6.93 -1.65
N GLY A 66 -4.82 -7.73 -1.26
CA GLY A 66 -5.02 -9.05 -0.66
C GLY A 66 -5.23 -8.96 0.84
N PHE A 67 -5.89 -9.97 1.42
CA PHE A 67 -5.96 -10.17 2.87
C PHE A 67 -4.59 -10.49 3.48
N PHE A 68 -4.49 -10.34 4.81
CA PHE A 68 -3.30 -10.62 5.61
C PHE A 68 -3.23 -12.05 6.16
N GLU A 69 -4.15 -12.94 5.81
CA GLU A 69 -4.27 -14.28 6.43
C GLU A 69 -2.98 -15.13 6.40
N GLN A 70 -2.09 -14.88 5.43
CA GLN A 70 -0.82 -15.61 5.26
C GLN A 70 0.41 -14.71 5.41
N SER A 71 0.24 -13.48 5.93
CA SER A 71 1.31 -12.50 6.03
C SER A 71 1.12 -11.62 7.26
N PRO A 72 2.17 -11.35 8.05
CA PRO A 72 2.08 -10.30 9.05
C PRO A 72 1.64 -8.98 8.41
N VAL A 73 0.82 -8.22 9.14
CA VAL A 73 0.50 -6.84 8.79
C VAL A 73 1.75 -6.02 9.07
N THR A 74 2.18 -5.24 8.09
CA THR A 74 3.28 -4.31 8.24
C THR A 74 2.86 -2.91 7.81
N ILE A 75 3.73 -1.92 8.07
CA ILE A 75 3.50 -0.53 7.68
C ILE A 75 4.55 -0.13 6.65
N GLU A 76 4.07 0.11 5.44
CA GLU A 76 4.88 0.59 4.33
C GLU A 76 5.08 2.11 4.42
N HIS A 77 6.31 2.55 4.13
CA HIS A 77 6.64 3.94 3.85
C HIS A 77 6.64 4.14 2.33
N PHE A 78 5.56 4.72 1.79
CA PHE A 78 5.38 4.87 0.35
C PHE A 78 6.61 5.49 -0.33
N LYS A 79 7.05 6.65 0.17
CA LYS A 79 8.39 7.19 -0.02
C LYS A 79 9.32 6.58 1.04
N PRO A 80 10.38 5.86 0.64
CA PRO A 80 11.28 5.16 1.56
C PRO A 80 11.94 6.11 2.55
N LYS A 81 11.82 5.80 3.84
CA LYS A 81 12.44 6.55 4.95
C LYS A 81 13.97 6.68 4.87
N SER A 82 14.64 5.76 4.18
CA SER A 82 16.10 5.82 3.95
C SER A 82 16.49 6.96 3.00
N ILE A 83 15.60 7.32 2.06
CA ILE A 83 15.80 8.42 1.10
C ILE A 83 15.09 9.70 1.57
N PHE A 84 13.88 9.56 2.12
CA PHE A 84 13.01 10.64 2.57
C PHE A 84 12.73 10.54 4.08
N PRO A 85 13.75 10.73 4.95
CA PRO A 85 13.58 10.61 6.41
C PRO A 85 12.56 11.61 6.97
N GLU A 86 12.37 12.76 6.30
CA GLU A 86 11.38 13.77 6.64
C GLU A 86 9.93 13.28 6.52
N LEU A 87 9.71 12.16 5.82
CA LEU A 87 8.40 11.54 5.64
C LEU A 87 8.21 10.27 6.49
N ALA A 88 9.16 9.95 7.38
CA ALA A 88 9.16 8.70 8.13
C ALA A 88 7.96 8.58 9.08
N TYR A 89 7.51 9.68 9.67
CA TYR A 89 6.33 9.71 10.57
C TYR A 89 5.13 10.43 9.94
N GLU A 90 5.16 10.69 8.63
CA GLU A 90 4.08 11.39 7.94
C GLU A 90 2.94 10.43 7.61
N TRP A 91 1.74 10.72 8.13
CA TRP A 91 0.57 9.84 8.00
C TRP A 91 0.22 9.49 6.54
N ASN A 92 0.34 10.47 5.66
CA ASN A 92 0.07 10.29 4.22
C ASN A 92 1.14 9.46 3.50
N ASN A 93 2.25 9.14 4.18
CA ASN A 93 3.32 8.28 3.70
C ASN A 93 3.21 6.84 4.26
N LEU A 94 2.29 6.56 5.19
CA LEU A 94 2.15 5.27 5.87
C LEU A 94 0.94 4.48 5.36
N PHE A 95 1.12 3.19 5.09
CA PHE A 95 0.09 2.31 4.55
C PHE A 95 0.17 0.91 5.16
N PRO A 96 -0.97 0.23 5.44
CA PRO A 96 -0.94 -1.18 5.82
C PRO A 96 -0.52 -2.00 4.59
N CYS A 97 0.44 -2.88 4.78
CA CYS A 97 1.12 -3.57 3.68
C CYS A 97 1.37 -5.03 4.06
N CYS A 98 1.23 -5.93 3.10
CA CYS A 98 1.63 -7.32 3.31
C CYS A 98 3.15 -7.44 3.15
N TYR A 99 3.74 -8.46 3.76
CA TYR A 99 5.17 -8.72 3.75
C TYR A 99 5.76 -8.70 2.34
N THR A 100 5.10 -9.33 1.37
CA THR A 100 5.56 -9.37 -0.03
C THR A 100 5.57 -8.00 -0.69
N CYS A 101 4.56 -7.16 -0.45
CA CYS A 101 4.55 -5.79 -1.00
C CYS A 101 5.59 -4.90 -0.30
N GLN A 102 5.88 -5.17 0.98
CA GLN A 102 6.90 -4.44 1.73
C GLN A 102 8.33 -4.74 1.27
N GLN A 103 8.56 -5.88 0.60
CA GLN A 103 9.87 -6.20 0.00
C GLN A 103 10.23 -5.28 -1.19
N LYS A 104 9.48 -4.20 -1.44
CA LYS A 104 9.83 -3.23 -2.47
C LYS A 104 11.23 -2.68 -2.22
N SER A 105 11.92 -2.37 -3.30
CA SER A 105 13.20 -1.66 -3.22
C SER A 105 12.99 -0.24 -2.68
N ASP A 106 14.01 0.28 -2.01
CA ASP A 106 14.10 1.69 -1.67
C ASP A 106 14.37 2.58 -2.90
N ASP A 107 14.63 2.03 -4.10
CA ASP A 107 14.73 2.79 -5.36
C ASP A 107 13.36 3.39 -5.74
N TYR A 108 13.04 4.54 -5.17
CA TYR A 108 11.82 5.29 -5.39
C TYR A 108 11.91 6.18 -6.63
N LYS A 109 10.87 6.13 -7.45
CA LYS A 109 10.65 7.03 -8.57
C LYS A 109 9.26 7.62 -8.46
N ASP A 110 9.10 8.88 -8.88
CA ASP A 110 7.80 9.57 -8.98
C ASP A 110 6.86 8.96 -10.05
N LEU A 111 7.13 7.73 -10.48
CA LEU A 111 6.25 6.87 -11.27
C LEU A 111 5.33 6.01 -10.40
N LEU A 112 5.66 5.81 -9.12
CA LEU A 112 4.87 4.92 -8.26
C LEU A 112 3.46 5.47 -8.09
N LEU A 113 2.46 4.64 -8.36
CA LEU A 113 1.07 5.00 -8.13
C LEU A 113 0.77 4.93 -6.63
N LYS A 114 0.03 5.92 -6.13
CA LYS A 114 -0.38 6.02 -4.74
C LYS A 114 -1.89 5.84 -4.63
N PRO A 115 -2.39 4.83 -3.90
CA PRO A 115 -3.79 4.41 -3.99
C PRO A 115 -4.79 5.37 -3.31
N ASP A 116 -4.32 6.32 -2.50
CA ASP A 116 -5.14 7.36 -1.85
C ASP A 116 -4.98 8.74 -2.50
N GLU A 117 -4.34 8.84 -3.67
CA GLU A 117 -4.38 10.06 -4.48
C GLU A 117 -5.81 10.35 -4.95
N LEU A 118 -6.21 11.62 -4.91
CA LEU A 118 -7.56 12.06 -5.27
C LEU A 118 -7.98 11.60 -6.68
N GLU A 119 -7.05 11.76 -7.63
CA GLU A 119 -7.21 11.44 -9.05
C GLU A 119 -6.85 9.99 -9.39
N TYR A 120 -6.53 9.15 -8.40
CA TYR A 120 -6.26 7.74 -8.64
C TYR A 120 -7.56 7.03 -8.98
N GLU A 121 -7.60 6.40 -10.16
CA GLU A 121 -8.65 5.50 -10.60
C GLU A 121 -7.99 4.26 -11.19
N TYR A 122 -8.44 3.07 -10.80
CA TYR A 122 -7.80 1.82 -11.20
C TYR A 122 -7.75 1.67 -12.73
N GLU A 123 -8.89 1.90 -13.39
CA GLU A 123 -9.10 1.72 -14.82
C GLU A 123 -8.30 2.73 -15.66
N LYS A 124 -7.86 3.84 -15.09
CA LYS A 124 -6.95 4.77 -15.78
C LYS A 124 -5.58 4.14 -16.04
N TYR A 125 -5.14 3.28 -15.14
CA TYR A 125 -3.76 2.74 -15.14
C TYR A 125 -3.71 1.26 -15.51
N PHE A 126 -4.73 0.49 -15.16
CA PHE A 126 -4.68 -0.96 -15.22
C PHE A 126 -5.86 -1.55 -16.01
N TYR A 127 -5.61 -2.71 -16.60
CA TYR A 127 -6.60 -3.56 -17.24
C TYR A 127 -6.49 -4.97 -16.66
N ASN A 128 -7.64 -5.63 -16.44
CA ASN A 128 -7.72 -6.98 -15.88
C ASN A 128 -7.69 -8.00 -17.01
N ASP A 129 -6.69 -8.88 -17.02
CA ASP A 129 -6.74 -10.10 -17.82
C ASP A 129 -7.40 -11.21 -16.99
N TYR A 130 -8.70 -11.39 -17.16
CA TYR A 130 -9.48 -12.40 -16.43
C TYR A 130 -9.11 -13.84 -16.80
N VAL A 131 -8.43 -14.08 -17.93
CA VAL A 131 -8.00 -15.42 -18.36
C VAL A 131 -6.76 -15.84 -17.58
N THR A 132 -5.77 -14.97 -17.49
CA THR A 132 -4.49 -15.23 -16.79
C THR A 132 -4.53 -14.87 -15.32
N GLY A 133 -5.42 -13.96 -14.91
CA GLY A 133 -5.44 -13.36 -13.56
C GLY A 133 -4.46 -12.20 -13.40
N GLU A 134 -3.79 -11.80 -14.47
CA GLU A 134 -2.84 -10.69 -14.46
C GLU A 134 -3.54 -9.34 -14.46
N ILE A 135 -2.82 -8.34 -13.97
CA ILE A 135 -3.14 -6.94 -14.22
C ILE A 135 -2.06 -6.41 -15.15
N VAL A 136 -2.48 -5.77 -16.23
CA VAL A 136 -1.59 -5.20 -17.24
C VAL A 136 -1.81 -3.68 -17.30
N PRO A 137 -0.84 -2.89 -17.79
CA PRO A 137 -1.07 -1.47 -18.06
C PRO A 137 -2.28 -1.30 -18.98
N ASN A 138 -3.12 -0.29 -18.73
CA ASN A 138 -4.25 -0.01 -19.61
C ASN A 138 -3.74 0.40 -21.01
N PRO A 139 -4.04 -0.37 -22.08
CA PRO A 139 -3.51 -0.13 -23.42
C PRO A 139 -4.04 1.16 -24.06
N LYS A 140 -5.09 1.77 -23.49
CA LYS A 140 -5.66 3.05 -23.93
C LYS A 140 -5.16 4.24 -23.10
N ALA A 141 -4.31 4.01 -22.10
CA ALA A 141 -3.78 5.06 -21.25
C ALA A 141 -2.70 5.89 -21.97
N LEU A 142 -2.44 7.09 -21.44
CA LEU A 142 -1.31 7.90 -21.89
C LEU A 142 0.01 7.16 -21.63
N VAL A 143 1.03 7.40 -22.46
CA VAL A 143 2.37 6.79 -22.30
C VAL A 143 2.91 6.95 -20.87
N LYS A 144 2.73 8.13 -20.28
CA LYS A 144 3.12 8.40 -18.89
C LYS A 144 2.39 7.52 -17.87
N ASP A 145 1.10 7.25 -18.09
CA ASP A 145 0.26 6.48 -17.16
C ASP A 145 0.54 4.98 -17.31
N MET A 146 0.82 4.51 -18.53
CA MET A 146 1.32 3.15 -18.77
C MET A 146 2.66 2.92 -18.04
N ALA A 147 3.61 3.84 -18.17
CA ALA A 147 4.91 3.74 -17.47
C ALA A 147 4.75 3.70 -15.93
N ARG A 148 3.81 4.49 -15.39
CA ARG A 148 3.46 4.46 -13.96
C ARG A 148 2.88 3.10 -13.55
N ALA A 149 2.00 2.53 -14.37
CA ALA A 149 1.40 1.22 -14.13
C ALA A 149 2.45 0.10 -14.16
N GLU A 150 3.30 0.07 -15.18
CA GLU A 150 4.40 -0.90 -15.33
C GLU A 150 5.36 -0.84 -14.14
N TYR A 151 5.79 0.37 -13.78
CA TYR A 151 6.67 0.56 -12.63
C TYR A 151 6.02 0.09 -11.33
N THR A 152 4.74 0.41 -11.12
CA THR A 152 3.99 -0.03 -9.92
C THR A 152 3.82 -1.55 -9.87
N ILE A 153 3.51 -2.21 -10.99
CA ILE A 153 3.42 -3.67 -11.10
C ILE A 153 4.75 -4.31 -10.69
N LYS A 154 5.86 -3.79 -11.22
CA LYS A 154 7.21 -4.27 -10.92
C LYS A 154 7.56 -4.09 -9.45
N VAL A 155 7.43 -2.86 -8.92
CA VAL A 155 7.85 -2.50 -7.56
C VAL A 155 7.14 -3.33 -6.50
N TYR A 156 5.84 -3.53 -6.64
CA TYR A 156 5.06 -4.31 -5.68
C TYR A 156 4.90 -5.78 -6.05
N ASN A 157 5.51 -6.24 -7.16
CA ASN A 157 5.39 -7.61 -7.69
C ASN A 157 3.92 -8.04 -7.90
N LEU A 158 3.09 -7.16 -8.49
CA LEU A 158 1.63 -7.33 -8.55
C LEU A 158 1.16 -8.50 -9.43
N ILE A 159 2.01 -9.03 -10.29
CA ILE A 159 1.72 -10.17 -11.18
C ILE A 159 2.39 -11.48 -10.74
N ALA A 160 2.84 -11.57 -9.48
CA ALA A 160 3.34 -12.83 -8.93
C ALA A 160 2.31 -13.96 -9.13
N GLU A 161 2.78 -15.16 -9.49
CA GLU A 161 1.92 -16.28 -9.88
C GLU A 161 0.81 -16.57 -8.85
N GLY A 162 1.14 -16.61 -7.55
CA GLY A 162 0.15 -16.84 -6.49
C GLY A 162 -0.94 -15.77 -6.42
N ARG A 163 -0.65 -14.52 -6.82
CA ARG A 163 -1.64 -13.44 -6.90
C ARG A 163 -2.55 -13.62 -8.10
N ASN A 164 -2.00 -13.99 -9.26
CA ASN A 164 -2.79 -14.22 -10.46
C ASN A 164 -3.76 -15.41 -10.26
N GLN A 165 -3.26 -16.50 -9.67
CA GLN A 165 -4.09 -17.64 -9.26
C GLN A 165 -5.16 -17.24 -8.23
N GLY A 166 -4.77 -16.42 -7.25
CA GLY A 166 -5.69 -15.84 -6.26
C GLY A 166 -6.82 -15.06 -6.90
N ARG A 167 -6.51 -14.10 -7.79
CA ARG A 167 -7.50 -13.29 -8.51
C ARG A 167 -8.50 -14.15 -9.27
N LYS A 168 -8.02 -15.14 -10.04
CA LYS A 168 -8.89 -16.08 -10.77
C LYS A 168 -9.82 -16.85 -9.83
N ARG A 169 -9.27 -17.37 -8.72
CA ARG A 169 -10.03 -18.13 -7.73
C ARG A 169 -11.14 -17.26 -7.14
N TYR A 170 -10.79 -16.10 -6.60
CA TYR A 170 -11.76 -15.22 -5.93
C TYR A 170 -12.77 -14.61 -6.91
N LYS A 171 -12.38 -14.29 -8.15
CA LYS A 171 -13.33 -13.84 -9.18
C LYS A 171 -14.41 -14.90 -9.44
N LYS A 172 -14.03 -16.17 -9.56
CA LYS A 172 -14.98 -17.28 -9.72
C LYS A 172 -15.91 -17.42 -8.53
N HIS A 173 -15.43 -17.18 -7.31
CA HIS A 173 -16.28 -17.21 -6.11
C HIS A 173 -17.25 -16.02 -6.08
N PHE A 174 -16.73 -14.82 -6.32
CA PHE A 174 -17.51 -13.59 -6.38
C PHE A 174 -18.64 -13.67 -7.42
N ASP A 175 -18.36 -14.18 -8.62
CA ASP A 175 -19.34 -14.33 -9.70
C ASP A 175 -20.46 -15.33 -9.41
N ARG A 176 -20.27 -16.20 -8.42
CA ARG A 176 -21.25 -17.21 -7.99
C ARG A 176 -22.00 -16.81 -6.73
N ASP A 177 -21.53 -15.79 -6.04
CA ASP A 177 -22.17 -15.27 -4.85
C ASP A 177 -23.47 -14.58 -5.23
N ILE A 178 -24.54 -14.89 -4.49
CA ILE A 178 -25.88 -14.35 -4.74
C ILE A 178 -25.95 -12.87 -4.35
N LYS A 179 -25.17 -12.47 -3.34
CA LYS A 179 -25.14 -11.10 -2.83
C LYS A 179 -23.75 -10.77 -2.27
N PRO A 180 -22.73 -10.70 -3.15
CA PRO A 180 -21.37 -10.44 -2.70
C PRO A 180 -21.26 -9.04 -2.09
N ASP A 181 -20.65 -8.95 -0.92
CA ASP A 181 -20.02 -7.71 -0.46
C ASP A 181 -18.59 -7.69 -1.00
N ILE A 182 -18.22 -6.64 -1.72
CA ILE A 182 -16.87 -6.53 -2.31
C ILE A 182 -15.78 -6.53 -1.23
N ASP A 183 -16.07 -6.02 -0.04
CA ASP A 183 -15.11 -5.97 1.07
C ASP A 183 -14.83 -7.35 1.70
N ASP A 184 -15.63 -8.37 1.39
CA ASP A 184 -15.38 -9.77 1.80
C ASP A 184 -14.45 -10.52 0.83
N TYR A 185 -13.97 -9.86 -0.23
CA TYR A 185 -13.11 -10.47 -1.24
C TYR A 185 -11.80 -9.70 -1.42
N PRO A 186 -10.66 -10.41 -1.53
CA PRO A 186 -9.41 -9.76 -1.87
C PRO A 186 -9.42 -9.34 -3.34
N TYR A 187 -8.50 -8.46 -3.72
CA TYR A 187 -8.35 -7.98 -5.09
C TYR A 187 -9.63 -7.32 -5.61
N ARG A 188 -10.25 -6.44 -4.82
CA ARG A 188 -11.54 -5.80 -5.11
C ARG A 188 -11.55 -5.08 -6.46
N TYR A 189 -10.41 -4.53 -6.86
CA TYR A 189 -10.23 -3.93 -8.20
C TYR A 189 -10.40 -4.93 -9.37
N PHE A 190 -10.39 -6.23 -9.09
CA PHE A 190 -10.54 -7.33 -10.02
C PHE A 190 -11.94 -7.97 -9.97
N MET A 191 -12.81 -7.54 -9.05
CA MET A 191 -14.18 -8.06 -8.89
C MET A 191 -15.24 -7.25 -9.65
N LYS A 192 -14.79 -6.42 -10.59
CA LYS A 192 -15.65 -5.66 -11.50
C LYS A 192 -15.95 -6.44 -12.77
#